data_AF-A0A1Y0HNV8-F1
#
_entry.id   AF-A0A1Y0HNV8-F1
#
_cell.length_a   1.000
_cell.length_b   1.000
_cell.length_c   1.000
_cell.angle_alpha   90.00
_cell.angle_beta   90.00
_cell.angle_gamma   90.00
#
_symmetry.space_group_name_H-M   'P 1'
#
loop_
_entity.id
_entity.type
_entity.pdbx_description
1 polymer ?
#
loop_
_entity_poly.entity_id
_entity_poly.type
_entity_poly.pdbx_seq_one_letter_code
_entity_poly.pdbx_strand_id
1 'polypeptide(L)'
;MEYARMKFYCDESRCIECDGCSVACAEAHELPVGISRRKVVTINEGIPGKELIIGPKVFPHSAKKYYAFNLYNRIIHQVAAISFW
;
A
#
# COMPACT_ATOMS: atom_id res chain seq x y z
N MET A 1 7.77 -19.08 19.66
CA MET A 1 8.57 -17.91 19.26
C MET A 1 7.61 -16.85 18.77
N GLU A 2 7.40 -15.80 19.55
CA GLU A 2 6.56 -14.67 19.15
C GLU A 2 7.39 -13.77 18.23
N TYR A 3 7.04 -13.72 16.94
CA TYR A 3 7.70 -12.84 15.99
C TYR A 3 7.25 -11.41 16.23
N ALA A 4 8.16 -10.55 16.68
CA ALA A 4 7.88 -9.12 16.83
C ALA A 4 7.54 -8.52 15.46
N ARG A 5 6.26 -8.22 15.24
CA ARG A 5 5.79 -7.59 14.00
C ARG A 5 5.96 -6.09 14.11
N MET A 6 6.96 -5.53 13.44
CA MET A 6 7.09 -4.09 13.32
C MET A 6 5.82 -3.49 12.71
N LYS A 7 5.21 -2.56 13.45
CA LYS A 7 4.06 -1.76 12.99
C LYS A 7 4.55 -0.33 12.83
N PHE A 8 4.10 0.31 11.76
CA PHE A 8 4.27 1.74 11.60
C PHE A 8 3.35 2.43 12.62
N TYR A 9 3.93 3.27 13.49
CA TYR A 9 3.17 4.08 14.43
C TYR A 9 2.85 5.42 13.78
N CYS A 10 1.58 5.80 13.78
CA CYS A 10 1.14 7.10 13.33
C CYS A 10 0.24 7.71 14.41
N ASP A 11 0.52 8.96 14.77
CA ASP A 11 -0.27 9.71 15.73
C ASP A 11 -1.44 10.39 15.01
N GLU A 12 -2.64 9.88 15.27
CA GLU A 12 -3.91 10.37 14.70
C GLU A 12 -4.29 11.76 15.20
N SER A 13 -3.83 12.18 16.39
CA SER A 13 -4.13 13.52 16.93
C SER A 13 -3.31 14.64 16.28
N ARG A 14 -2.20 14.28 15.63
CA ARG A 14 -1.26 15.22 14.98
C ARG A 14 -1.27 15.12 13.46
N CYS A 15 -1.96 14.13 12.89
CA CYS A 15 -2.05 13.95 11.45
C CYS A 15 -2.93 15.04 10.84
N ILE A 16 -2.42 15.74 9.83
CA ILE A 16 -3.09 16.88 9.17
C ILE A 16 -3.35 16.62 7.68
N GLU A 17 -3.39 15.36 7.25
CA GLU A 17 -3.62 14.98 5.85
C GLU A 17 -2.62 15.57 4.84
N CYS A 18 -1.34 15.70 5.23
CA CYS A 18 -0.30 16.27 4.35
C CYS A 18 0.32 15.28 3.35
N ASP A 19 -0.06 13.99 3.40
CA ASP A 19 0.47 12.90 2.57
C ASP A 19 2.00 12.67 2.58
N GLY A 20 2.76 13.35 3.45
CA GLY A 20 4.22 13.23 3.52
C GLY A 20 4.71 11.80 3.78
N CYS A 21 3.97 11.01 4.57
CA CYS A 21 4.30 9.60 4.81
C CYS A 21 4.14 8.70 3.57
N SER A 22 3.27 9.10 2.62
CA SER A 22 3.06 8.39 1.35
C SER A 22 4.19 8.72 0.37
N VAL A 23 4.49 10.01 0.21
CA VAL A 23 5.57 10.49 -0.67
C VAL A 23 6.93 9.95 -0.23
N ALA A 24 7.24 10.03 1.07
CA ALA A 24 8.49 9.48 1.60
C ALA A 24 8.61 7.96 1.38
N CYS A 25 7.49 7.23 1.41
CA CYS A 25 7.48 5.80 1.10
C CYS A 25 7.70 5.52 -0.39
N ALA A 26 7.13 6.35 -1.26
CA ALA A 26 7.28 6.22 -2.70
C ALA A 26 8.72 6.46 -3.12
N GLU A 27 9.34 7.49 -2.56
CA GLU A 27 10.72 7.86 -2.87
C GLU A 27 11.73 6.82 -2.35
N ALA A 28 11.60 6.39 -1.10
CA ALA A 28 12.51 5.40 -0.51
C ALA A 28 12.46 4.02 -1.18
N HIS A 29 11.45 3.75 -2.02
CA HIS A 29 11.24 2.45 -2.67
C HIS A 29 11.01 2.54 -4.18
N GLU A 30 11.26 3.72 -4.77
CA GLU A 30 11.12 3.98 -6.21
C GLU A 30 9.84 3.39 -6.79
N LEU A 31 8.70 3.67 -6.13
CA LEU A 31 7.42 3.09 -6.55
C LEU A 31 7.03 3.61 -7.93
N PRO A 32 6.47 2.74 -8.80
CA PRO A 32 5.97 3.17 -10.08
C PRO A 32 4.81 4.15 -9.89
N VAL A 33 4.68 5.07 -10.85
CA VAL A 33 3.60 6.07 -10.88
C VAL A 33 2.23 5.41 -10.74
N GLY A 34 1.39 5.97 -9.88
CA GLY A 34 0.04 5.46 -9.59
C GLY A 34 -0.01 4.34 -8.53
N ILE A 35 1.12 3.91 -7.95
CA ILE A 35 1.12 2.94 -6.84
C ILE A 35 1.55 3.63 -5.54
N SER A 36 0.74 3.46 -4.49
CA SER A 36 1.06 3.95 -3.14
C SER A 36 0.90 2.81 -2.13
N ARG A 37 1.98 2.51 -1.39
CA ARG A 37 1.95 1.49 -0.31
C ARG A 37 1.27 2.00 0.95
N ARG A 38 1.15 3.33 1.09
CA ARG A 38 0.57 4.03 2.24
C ARG A 38 -0.41 5.08 1.71
N LYS A 39 -1.50 5.32 2.45
CA LYS A 39 -2.49 6.35 2.12
C LYS A 39 -3.01 6.96 3.43
N VAL A 40 -3.10 8.29 3.50
CA VAL A 40 -3.81 8.96 4.58
C VAL A 40 -5.30 8.96 4.24
N VAL A 41 -6.14 8.71 5.25
CA VAL A 41 -7.59 8.68 5.07
C VAL A 41 -8.25 9.50 6.16
N THR A 42 -9.18 10.35 5.76
CA THR A 42 -10.10 10.99 6.69
C THR A 42 -11.36 10.14 6.82
N ILE A 43 -11.70 9.81 8.06
CA ILE A 43 -12.91 9.06 8.39
C ILE A 43 -13.98 10.06 8.79
N ASN A 44 -15.20 9.86 8.27
CA ASN A 44 -16.37 10.72 8.51
C ASN A 44 -16.24 12.14 7.97
N GLU A 45 -15.55 12.33 6.83
CA GLU A 45 -15.49 13.62 6.14
C GLU A 45 -16.87 14.27 6.02
N GLY A 46 -16.99 15.53 6.44
CA GLY A 46 -18.21 16.31 6.35
C GLY A 46 -19.23 16.10 7.47
N ILE A 47 -18.91 15.28 8.49
CA ILE A 47 -19.74 15.14 9.70
C ILE A 47 -19.12 15.97 10.83
N PRO A 48 -19.63 17.19 11.11
CA PRO A 48 -19.04 18.07 12.10
C PRO A 48 -18.99 17.40 13.48
N GLY A 49 -17.79 17.38 14.08
CA GLY A 49 -17.52 16.80 15.40
C GLY A 49 -17.20 15.30 15.40
N LYS A 50 -17.14 14.63 14.25
CA LYS A 50 -16.75 13.21 14.14
C LYS A 50 -15.60 12.94 13.16
N GLU A 51 -15.00 14.00 12.63
CA GLU A 51 -13.89 13.91 11.68
C GLU A 51 -12.64 13.38 12.41
N LEU A 52 -12.08 12.30 11.90
CA LEU A 52 -10.87 11.69 12.41
C LEU A 52 -9.91 11.46 11.24
N ILE A 53 -8.72 12.06 11.34
CA ILE A 53 -7.67 11.89 10.35
C ILE A 53 -6.78 10.74 10.81
N ILE A 54 -6.75 9.67 10.02
CA ILE A 54 -6.00 8.47 10.38
C ILE A 54 -4.90 8.27 9.37
N GLY A 55 -3.66 8.26 9.86
CA GLY A 55 -2.49 7.90 9.06
C GLY A 55 -2.55 6.45 8.57
N PRO A 56 -1.59 6.04 7.72
CA PRO A 56 -1.70 4.83 6.94
C PRO A 56 -1.80 3.60 7.83
N LYS A 57 -3.02 3.08 7.93
CA LYS A 57 -3.28 1.71 8.37
C LYS A 57 -2.62 0.84 7.31
N VAL A 58 -1.63 0.05 7.71
CA VAL A 58 -1.11 -1.05 6.89
C VAL A 58 -2.33 -1.77 6.31
N PHE A 59 -2.58 -1.61 5.01
CA PHE A 59 -3.52 -2.49 4.33
C PHE A 59 -3.00 -3.89 4.63
N PRO A 60 -3.78 -4.78 5.25
CA PRO A 60 -3.39 -6.17 5.30
C PRO A 60 -3.24 -6.56 3.83
N HIS A 61 -1.98 -6.76 3.41
CA HIS A 61 -1.67 -7.51 2.21
C HIS A 61 -2.15 -8.93 2.51
N SER A 62 -3.47 -9.13 2.42
CA SER A 62 -4.05 -10.45 2.29
C SER A 62 -3.52 -10.96 0.96
N ALA A 63 -2.51 -11.82 1.08
CA ALA A 63 -1.54 -12.25 0.08
C ALA A 63 -2.12 -12.95 -1.18
N LYS A 64 -3.42 -12.81 -1.47
CA LYS A 64 -4.09 -13.55 -2.52
C LYS A 64 -4.03 -12.88 -3.90
N LYS A 65 -3.93 -11.55 -3.98
CA LYS A 65 -4.00 -10.84 -5.29
C LYS A 65 -2.68 -10.79 -6.07
N TYR A 66 -1.52 -10.85 -5.38
CA TYR A 66 -0.20 -10.76 -6.02
C TYR A 66 0.20 -12.06 -6.76
N TYR A 67 -0.12 -13.24 -6.20
CA TYR A 67 0.22 -14.52 -6.82
C TYR A 67 -0.46 -14.74 -8.17
N ALA A 68 -1.72 -14.31 -8.32
CA ALA A 68 -2.46 -14.46 -9.57
C ALA A 68 -1.87 -13.60 -10.69
N PHE A 69 -1.46 -12.36 -10.38
CA PHE A 69 -0.87 -11.46 -11.37
C PHE A 69 0.54 -11.89 -11.77
N ASN A 70 1.37 -12.34 -10.83
CA ASN A 70 2.72 -12.83 -11.11
C ASN A 70 2.71 -14.16 -11.89
N LEU A 71 1.83 -15.10 -11.52
CA LEU A 71 1.69 -16.37 -12.24
C LEU A 71 1.20 -16.17 -13.68
N TYR A 72 0.21 -15.30 -13.90
CA TYR A 72 -0.26 -14.96 -15.25
C TYR A 72 0.88 -14.35 -16.08
N ASN A 73 1.60 -13.37 -15.53
CA ASN A 73 2.68 -12.72 -16.25
C ASN A 73 3.85 -13.69 -16.53
N ARG A 74 4.14 -14.62 -15.60
CA ARG A 74 5.17 -15.66 -15.78
C ARG A 74 4.79 -16.69 -16.83
N ILE A 75 3.52 -17.08 -16.93
CA ILE A 75 3.03 -18.00 -17.97
C ILE A 75 3.11 -17.34 -19.35
N ILE A 76 2.69 -16.08 -19.49
CA ILE A 76 2.75 -15.36 -20.78
C ILE A 76 4.19 -15.25 -21.29
N HIS A 77 5.16 -14.93 -20.43
CA HIS A 77 6.57 -14.89 -20.83
C HIS A 77 7.13 -16.28 -21.21
N GLN A 78 6.71 -17.35 -20.54
CA GLN A 78 7.12 -18.71 -20.88
C GLN A 78 6.49 -19.21 -22.19
N VAL A 79 5.22 -18.87 -22.46
CA VAL A 79 4.54 -19.21 -23.72
C VAL A 79 5.15 -18.44 -24.90
N ALA A 80 5.50 -17.16 -24.71
CA ALA A 80 6.22 -16.39 -25.73
C ALA A 80 7.56 -17.05 -26.10
N ALA A 81 8.33 -17.57 -25.14
CA ALA A 81 9.60 -18.23 -25.40
C ALA A 81 9.48 -19.55 -26.20
N ILE A 82 8.33 -20.24 -26.13
CA ILE A 82 8.07 -21.47 -26.90
C ILE A 82 7.52 -21.15 -28.30
N SER A 83 6.93 -19.96 -28.49
CA SER A 83 6.33 -19.52 -29.76
C SER A 83 7.33 -18.94 -30.76
N PHE A 84 8.62 -18.85 -30.38
CA PHE A 84 9.73 -18.40 -31.23
C PHE A 84 10.69 -19.55 -31.63
N TRP A 85 10.19 -20.79 -31.63
CA TRP A 85 10.83 -21.93 -32.28
C TRP A 85 9.97 -22.48 -33.41
#